data_AF-A0A524CM49-F1
#
_entry.id   AF-A0A524CM49-F1
#
_cell.length_a   1.000
_cell.length_b   1.000
_cell.length_c   1.000
_cell.angle_alpha   90.00
_cell.angle_beta   90.00
_cell.angle_gamma   90.00
#
_symmetry.space_group_name_H-M   'P 1'
#
loop_
_entity.id
_entity.type
_entity.pdbx_description
1 polymer ?
#
loop_
_entity_poly.entity_id
_entity_poly.type
_entity_poly.pdbx_seq_one_letter_code
_entity_poly.pdbx_strand_id
1 'polypeptide(L)' 'MMRAEIYLVSDLKKSELGNIGLKHAKTVEEAIKSALNLHGENAKILILPNGPQILPLKKK' A
#
# COMPACT_ATOMS: atom_id res chain seq x y z
N MET A 1 -12.90 -12.49 -3.26
CA MET A 1 -11.57 -12.24 -3.85
C MET A 1 -11.08 -10.87 -3.39
N MET A 2 -9.83 -10.75 -2.91
CA MET A 2 -9.24 -9.44 -2.60
C MET A 2 -9.05 -8.64 -3.89
N ARG A 3 -9.58 -7.40 -3.93
CA ARG A 3 -9.47 -6.52 -5.10
C ARG A 3 -8.15 -5.75 -5.17
N ALA A 4 -7.45 -5.62 -4.04
CA ALA A 4 -6.20 -4.88 -3.94
C ALA A 4 -5.24 -5.60 -3.00
N GLU A 5 -3.96 -5.47 -3.30
CA GLU A 5 -2.87 -5.90 -2.43
C GLU A 5 -2.46 -4.72 -1.54
N ILE A 6 -2.50 -4.92 -0.22
CA ILE A 6 -2.30 -3.84 0.74
C ILE A 6 -0.99 -4.08 1.47
N TYR A 7 -0.10 -3.09 1.41
CA TYR A 7 1.15 -3.07 2.15
C TYR A 7 1.00 -2.16 3.38
N LEU A 8 1.30 -2.69 4.56
CA LEU A 8 1.42 -1.94 5.79
C LEU A 8 2.89 -1.58 6.03
N VAL A 9 3.17 -0.28 6.05
CA VAL A 9 4.47 0.27 6.44
C VAL A 9 4.37 0.71 7.89
N SER A 10 5.05 0.00 8.79
CA SER A 10 5.02 0.25 10.23
C SER A 10 6.18 -0.45 10.92
N ASP A 11 6.47 -0.07 12.17
CA ASP A 11 7.42 -0.79 13.02
C ASP A 11 6.85 -2.10 13.62
N LEU A 12 5.61 -2.45 13.31
CA LEU A 12 5.01 -3.72 13.74
C LEU A 12 5.78 -4.89 13.14
N LYS A 13 5.99 -5.94 13.92
CA LYS A 13 6.60 -7.17 13.43
C LYS A 13 5.62 -7.91 12.53
N LYS A 14 6.14 -8.59 11.53
CA LYS A 14 5.34 -9.47 10.65
C LYS A 14 4.50 -10.50 11.42
N SER A 15 5.01 -10.99 12.55
CA SER A 15 4.28 -11.91 13.43
C SER A 15 3.05 -11.30 14.09
N GLU A 16 3.02 -9.98 14.27
CA GLU A 16 1.94 -9.23 14.93
C GLU A 16 0.79 -8.91 13.95
N LEU A 17 1.08 -8.87 12.65
CA LEU A 17 0.07 -8.65 11.60
C LEU A 17 -0.93 -9.81 11.46
N GLY A 18 -0.54 -11.05 11.79
CA GLY A 18 -1.41 -12.22 11.64
C GLY A 18 -1.84 -12.49 10.18
N ASN A 19 -3.02 -13.10 9.99
CA ASN A 19 -3.52 -13.57 8.69
C ASN A 19 -4.60 -12.66 8.06
N ILE A 20 -4.53 -11.34 8.28
CA ILE A 20 -5.57 -10.37 7.87
C ILE A 20 -5.46 -9.88 6.41
N GLY A 21 -4.63 -10.51 5.57
CA GLY A 21 -4.49 -10.15 4.16
C GLY A 21 -3.66 -8.89 3.89
N LEU A 22 -2.87 -8.44 4.87
CA LEU A 22 -1.90 -7.36 4.72
C LEU A 22 -0.48 -7.90 4.49
N LYS A 23 0.29 -7.25 3.63
CA LYS A 23 1.73 -7.50 3.47
C LYS A 23 2.51 -6.49 4.32
N HIS A 24 3.56 -6.95 4.98
CA HIS A 24 4.45 -6.08 5.74
C HIS A 24 5.53 -5.47 4.83
N ALA A 25 5.84 -4.19 5.02
CA ALA A 25 7.03 -3.54 4.48
C ALA A 25 7.67 -2.66 5.57
N LYS A 26 9.00 -2.61 5.63
CA LYS A 26 9.72 -1.78 6.62
C LYS A 26 9.76 -0.31 6.23
N THR A 27 9.81 -0.02 4.92
CA THR A 27 9.86 1.35 4.41
C THR A 27 8.90 1.56 3.27
N VAL A 28 8.62 2.83 2.97
CA VAL A 28 7.76 3.22 1.85
C VAL A 28 8.38 2.80 0.52
N GLU A 29 9.69 2.90 0.38
CA GLU A 29 10.44 2.51 -0.81
C GLU A 29 10.33 1.00 -1.09
N GLU A 30 10.38 0.17 -0.05
CA GLU A 30 10.19 -1.28 -0.18
C GLU A 30 8.78 -1.63 -0.69
N ALA A 31 7.77 -0.97 -0.14
CA ALA A 31 6.38 -1.13 -0.57
C ALA A 31 6.17 -0.68 -2.03
N ILE A 32 6.69 0.50 -2.39
CA ILE A 32 6.61 1.03 -3.76
C ILE A 32 7.32 0.10 -4.74
N LYS A 33 8.55 -0.36 -4.42
CA LYS A 33 9.29 -1.29 -5.27
C LYS A 33 8.51 -2.58 -5.51
N SER A 34 7.90 -3.13 -4.47
CA SER A 34 7.08 -4.33 -4.57
C SER A 34 5.84 -4.11 -5.45
N ALA A 35 5.18 -2.95 -5.33
CA ALA A 35 4.04 -2.58 -6.17
C ALA A 35 4.44 -2.35 -7.64
N LEU A 36 5.57 -1.69 -7.91
CA LEU A 36 6.07 -1.46 -9.27
C LEU A 36 6.50 -2.76 -9.96
N ASN A 37 7.07 -3.72 -9.23
CA ASN A 37 7.37 -5.05 -9.76
C ASN A 37 6.10 -5.78 -10.24
N LEU A 38 4.96 -5.55 -9.58
CA LEU A 38 3.68 -6.17 -9.91
C LEU A 38 2.94 -5.43 -11.05
N HIS A 39 2.99 -4.10 -11.04
CA HIS A 39 2.18 -3.25 -11.93
C HIS A 39 2.96 -2.65 -13.11
N GLY A 40 4.29 -2.79 -13.13
CA GLY A 40 5.20 -2.23 -14.11
C GLY A 40 5.85 -0.91 -13.64
N GLU A 41 7.08 -0.66 -14.09
CA GLU A 41 7.89 0.51 -13.69
C GLU A 41 7.26 1.86 -14.04
N ASN A 42 6.42 1.90 -15.09
CA ASN A 42 5.73 3.11 -15.55
C ASN A 42 4.33 3.30 -14.93
N ALA A 43 4.00 2.56 -13.87
CA ALA A 43 2.71 2.69 -13.20
C ALA A 43 2.54 4.10 -12.60
N LYS A 44 1.31 4.62 -12.65
CA LYS A 44 0.97 5.93 -12.06
C LYS A 44 0.67 5.75 -10.58
N ILE A 45 1.29 6.58 -9.74
CA ILE A 45 1.10 6.58 -8.29
C ILE A 45 0.28 7.82 -7.91
N LEU A 46 -0.84 7.61 -7.24
CA LEU A 46 -1.60 8.67 -6.57
C LEU A 46 -1.15 8.75 -5.11
N ILE A 47 -0.69 9.91 -4.68
CA ILE A 47 -0.28 10.15 -3.30
C ILE A 47 -1.41 10.92 -2.59
N LEU A 48 -1.90 10.37 -1.48
CA LEU A 48 -2.90 11.00 -0.61
C LEU A 48 -2.25 11.22 0.77
N PRO A 49 -1.57 12.36 1.01
CA PRO A 49 -1.02 12.66 2.32
C PRO A 49 -2.16 12.79 3.34
N ASN A 50 -1.96 12.34 4.58
CA ASN A 50 -3.01 12.38 5.61
C ASN A 50 -4.34 11.75 5.17
N GLY A 51 -4.27 10.55 4.57
CA GLY A 51 -5.42 9.83 3.97
C GLY A 51 -6.75 9.89 4.74
N PRO A 52 -6.78 9.68 6.08
CA PRO A 52 -8.03 9.77 6.85
C PRO A 52 -8.72 11.14 6.82
N GLN A 53 -8.01 12.21 6.50
CA GLN A 53 -8.52 13.58 6.42
C GLN A 53 -8.99 13.97 5.01
N ILE A 54 -8.71 13.13 4.00
CA ILE A 54 -9.04 13.40 2.60
C ILE A 54 -10.23 12.53 2.18
N LEU A 55 -11.28 13.17 1.67
CA LEU A 55 -12.35 12.48 0.97
C LEU A 55 -12.04 12.41 -0.54
N PRO A 56 -11.66 11.24 -1.09
CA PRO A 56 -11.39 11.13 -2.52
C PRO A 56 -12.69 11.25 -3.31
N LEU A 57 -12.75 12.24 -4.20
CA LEU A 57 -13.85 12.40 -5.14
C LEU A 57 -13.48 11.76 -6.47
N LYS A 58 -14.35 10.89 -7.00
CA LYS A 58 -14.19 10.35 -8.34
C LYS A 58 -14.45 11.47 -9.34
N LYS A 59 -13.44 11.90 -10.08
CA LYS A 59 -13.64 12.75 -11.26
C LYS A 59 -14.50 11.98 -12.26
N LYS A 60 -15.58 12.62 -12.71
CA LYS A 60 -16.45 12.12 -13.77
C LYS A 60 -15.73 12.17 -15.10
#